data_AF-A0A523I1R4-F1
#
_entry.id   AF-A0A523I1R4-F1
#
_cell.length_a   1.000
_cell.length_b   1.000
_cell.length_c   1.000
_cell.angle_alpha   90.00
_cell.angle_beta   90.00
_cell.angle_gamma   90.00
#
_symmetry.space_group_name_H-M   'P 1'
#
loop_
_entity.id
_entity.type
_entity.pdbx_description
1 polymer ?
#
loop_
_entity_poly.entity_id
_entity_poly.type
_entity_poly.pdbx_seq_one_letter_code
_entity_poly.pdbx_strand_id
1 'polypeptide(L)'
;MNVVRTTLGSKGYVAAILAALFVLSFYASVSVAEDKPAVVTFDQLEWVEIAPFVSMSSVNGDMMTGAHGTVGKFKPNSASPLHTHTGAYQGVVVSGES
;
A
#
# COMPACT_ATOMS: atom_id res chain seq x y z
N MET A 1 -60.17 -12.55 -15.14
CA MET A 1 -58.71 -12.53 -14.92
C MET A 1 -58.10 -11.63 -15.99
N ASN A 2 -57.68 -10.40 -15.64
CA ASN A 2 -57.01 -9.51 -16.58
C ASN A 2 -55.50 -9.66 -16.42
N VAL A 3 -54.84 -10.15 -17.46
CA VAL A 3 -53.38 -10.23 -17.53
C VAL A 3 -52.87 -8.90 -18.09
N VAL A 4 -52.31 -8.05 -17.22
CA VAL A 4 -51.60 -6.83 -17.63
C VAL A 4 -50.23 -7.25 -18.15
N ARG A 5 -50.03 -7.21 -19.47
CA ARG A 5 -48.71 -7.36 -20.08
C ARG A 5 -48.02 -6.00 -20.07
N THR A 6 -47.08 -5.82 -19.16
CA THR A 6 -46.23 -4.63 -19.08
C THR A 6 -45.21 -4.68 -20.22
N THR A 7 -45.53 -4.08 -21.36
CA THR A 7 -44.55 -3.85 -22.42
C THR A 7 -43.60 -2.73 -21.98
N LEU A 8 -42.34 -3.06 -21.74
CA LEU A 8 -41.29 -2.07 -21.47
C LEU A 8 -41.09 -1.24 -22.75
N GLY A 9 -41.56 0.02 -22.74
CA GLY A 9 -41.43 0.93 -23.88
C GLY A 9 -39.97 1.20 -24.24
N SER A 10 -39.73 1.66 -25.47
CA SER A 10 -38.39 1.94 -26.04
C SER A 10 -37.46 2.78 -25.14
N LYS A 11 -38.03 3.65 -24.29
CA LYS A 11 -37.28 4.44 -23.30
C LYS A 11 -36.68 3.60 -22.15
N GLY A 12 -37.34 2.50 -21.78
CA GLY A 12 -36.85 1.55 -20.76
C GLY A 12 -35.65 0.74 -21.26
N TYR A 13 -35.63 0.41 -22.55
CA TYR A 13 -34.48 -0.26 -23.17
C TYR A 13 -33.23 0.62 -23.22
N VAL A 14 -33.38 1.91 -23.54
CA VAL A 14 -32.24 2.86 -23.56
C VAL A 14 -31.67 3.04 -22.15
N ALA A 15 -32.52 3.18 -21.13
CA ALA A 15 -32.09 3.29 -19.74
C ALA A 15 -31.34 2.03 -19.25
N ALA A 16 -31.83 0.84 -19.62
CA ALA A 16 -31.17 -0.43 -19.27
C ALA A 16 -29.80 -0.59 -19.96
N ILE A 17 -29.68 -0.19 -21.23
CA ILE A 17 -28.42 -0.23 -21.98
C ILE A 17 -27.41 0.76 -21.39
N LEU A 18 -27.83 1.98 -21.05
CA LEU A 18 -26.96 2.97 -20.43
C LEU A 18 -26.49 2.53 -19.04
N ALA A 19 -27.36 1.91 -18.23
CA ALA A 19 -26.99 1.37 -16.93
C ALA A 19 -25.98 0.22 -17.06
N ALA A 20 -26.18 -0.69 -18.02
CA ALA A 20 -25.25 -1.79 -18.28
C ALA A 20 -23.88 -1.29 -18.77
N LEU A 21 -23.86 -0.28 -19.65
CA LEU A 21 -22.61 0.34 -20.12
C LEU A 21 -21.87 1.05 -18.99
N PHE A 22 -22.59 1.75 -18.09
CA PHE A 22 -22.00 2.41 -16.93
C PHE A 22 -21.35 1.42 -15.96
N VAL A 23 -22.01 0.29 -15.68
CA VAL A 23 -21.45 -0.78 -14.84
C VAL A 23 -20.22 -1.41 -15.51
N LEU A 24 -20.24 -1.65 -16.82
CA LEU A 24 -19.07 -2.17 -17.55
C LEU A 24 -17.87 -1.22 -17.49
N SER A 25 -18.10 0.10 -17.59
CA SER A 25 -17.00 1.08 -17.49
C SER A 25 -16.36 1.15 -16.09
N PHE A 26 -17.11 0.84 -15.03
CA PHE A 26 -16.57 0.78 -13.67
C PHE A 26 -15.67 -0.45 -13.46
N TYR A 27 -16.05 -1.60 -14.02
CA TYR A 27 -15.23 -2.82 -13.95
C TYR A 27 -13.95 -2.74 -14.79
N ALA A 28 -13.98 -2.02 -15.92
CA ALA A 28 -12.81 -1.85 -16.78
C ALA A 28 -11.73 -0.92 -16.18
N SER A 29 -12.04 -0.20 -15.10
CA SER A 29 -11.14 0.80 -14.49
C SER A 29 -10.36 0.27 -13.28
N VAL A 30 -10.52 -1.01 -12.90
CA VAL A 30 -9.62 -1.64 -11.92
C VAL A 30 -8.31 -1.96 -12.61
N SER A 31 -7.38 -0.99 -12.63
CA SER A 31 -5.99 -1.30 -12.94
C SER A 31 -5.36 -1.94 -11.71
N VAL A 32 -4.93 -3.19 -11.83
CA VAL A 32 -3.94 -3.75 -10.90
C VAL A 32 -2.66 -2.93 -11.12
N ALA A 33 -2.23 -2.19 -10.10
CA ALA A 33 -0.96 -1.49 -10.15
C ALA A 33 0.13 -2.52 -10.47
N GLU A 34 0.90 -2.28 -11.53
CA GLU A 34 1.96 -3.18 -11.96
C GLU A 34 3.02 -3.24 -10.86
N ASP A 35 3.31 -4.45 -10.34
CA ASP A 35 4.36 -4.71 -9.36
C ASP A 35 5.74 -4.60 -10.05
N LYS A 36 6.13 -3.37 -10.36
CA LYS A 36 7.46 -3.07 -10.87
C LYS A 36 8.44 -2.93 -9.71
N PRO A 37 9.64 -3.53 -9.78
CA PRO A 37 10.68 -3.30 -8.78
C PRO A 37 10.96 -1.81 -8.64
N ALA A 38 10.65 -1.24 -7.49
CA ALA A 38 11.04 0.11 -7.14
C ALA A 38 12.47 0.07 -6.57
N VAL A 39 13.40 0.74 -7.25
CA VAL A 39 14.76 0.95 -6.72
C VAL A 39 14.72 2.26 -5.93
N VAL A 40 15.01 2.17 -4.64
CA VAL A 40 15.17 3.34 -3.76
C VAL A 40 16.66 3.57 -3.53
N THR A 41 17.16 4.75 -3.89
CA THR A 41 18.55 5.14 -3.63
C THR A 41 18.66 5.87 -2.29
N PHE A 42 19.84 5.84 -1.67
CA PHE A 42 20.05 6.40 -0.32
C PHE A 42 19.74 7.89 -0.18
N ASP A 43 19.88 8.66 -1.26
CA ASP A 43 19.57 10.09 -1.37
C ASP A 43 18.06 10.38 -1.46
N GLN A 44 17.25 9.37 -1.80
CA GLN A 44 15.79 9.46 -1.81
C GLN A 44 15.16 9.13 -0.44
N LEU A 45 15.97 8.69 0.53
CA LEU A 45 15.49 8.31 1.85
C LEU A 45 15.15 9.54 2.69
N GLU A 46 13.89 9.61 3.11
CA GLU A 46 13.42 10.59 4.09
C GLU A 46 13.67 10.05 5.50
N TRP A 47 14.52 10.76 6.25
CA TRP A 47 14.95 10.33 7.57
C TRP A 47 14.06 10.92 8.66
N VAL A 48 13.49 10.06 9.49
CA VAL A 48 12.69 10.43 10.65
C VAL A 48 13.43 10.00 11.91
N GLU A 49 13.66 10.92 12.84
CA GLU A 49 14.17 10.57 14.17
C GLU A 49 13.02 9.96 14.99
N ILE A 50 13.09 8.63 15.19
CA ILE A 50 12.03 7.86 15.86
C ILE A 50 12.29 7.69 17.36
N ALA A 51 13.55 7.87 17.77
CA ALA A 51 14.01 7.84 19.13
C ALA A 51 15.31 8.66 19.23
N PRO A 52 15.71 9.14 20.42
CA PRO A 52 16.95 9.88 20.58
C PRO A 52 18.12 9.14 19.92
N PHE A 53 18.77 9.81 18.97
CA PHE A 53 19.95 9.30 18.25
C PHE A 53 19.70 8.14 17.26
N VAL A 54 18.44 7.81 17.00
CA VAL A 54 18.04 6.78 16.03
C VAL A 54 17.13 7.41 14.99
N SER A 55 17.61 7.44 13.75
CA SER A 55 16.82 7.87 12.60
C SER A 55 16.53 6.68 11.70
N MET A 56 15.29 6.57 11.21
CA MET A 56 14.90 5.52 10.27
C MET A 56 14.24 6.11 9.03
N SER A 57 14.34 5.38 7.93
CA SER A 57 13.62 5.64 6.69
C SER A 57 12.96 4.37 6.19
N SER A 58 11.73 4.46 5.69
CA SER A 58 11.01 3.34 5.10
C SER A 58 11.47 3.15 3.65
N VAL A 59 11.78 1.90 3.28
CA VAL A 59 12.12 1.50 1.91
C VAL A 59 10.91 0.87 1.22
N ASN A 60 10.15 0.06 1.96
CA ASN A 60 8.89 -0.52 1.51
C ASN A 60 7.97 -0.81 2.70
N GLY A 61 6.67 -0.93 2.40
CA GLY A 61 5.64 -1.20 3.41
C GLY A 61 5.42 -0.04 4.38
N ASP A 62 4.77 -0.34 5.49
CA ASP A 62 4.41 0.62 6.54
C ASP A 62 4.83 0.10 7.91
N MET A 63 5.74 0.84 8.55
CA MET A 63 6.28 0.54 9.89
C MET A 63 5.21 0.48 10.98
N MET A 64 4.06 1.12 10.79
CA MET A 64 3.01 1.23 11.79
C MET A 64 1.95 0.14 11.65
N THR A 65 1.77 -0.43 10.46
CA THR A 65 0.61 -1.28 10.15
C THR A 65 0.96 -2.66 9.62
N GLY A 66 2.22 -2.96 9.27
CA GLY A 66 2.56 -4.29 8.76
C GLY A 66 4.03 -4.57 8.47
N ALA A 67 4.24 -5.51 7.55
CA ALA A 67 5.57 -5.90 7.09
C ALA A 67 6.22 -4.72 6.36
N HIS A 68 7.48 -4.47 6.68
CA HIS A 68 8.22 -3.34 6.15
C HIS A 68 9.72 -3.63 6.07
N GLY A 69 10.38 -2.88 5.21
CA GLY A 69 11.83 -2.81 5.09
C GLY A 69 12.26 -1.38 5.39
N THR A 70 13.24 -1.22 6.28
CA THR A 70 13.73 0.09 6.73
C THR A 70 15.24 0.15 6.70
N VAL A 71 15.77 1.37 6.59
CA VAL A 71 17.17 1.67 6.85
C VAL A 71 17.26 2.51 8.11
N GLY A 72 18.13 2.11 9.04
CA GLY A 72 18.39 2.83 10.27
C GLY A 72 19.77 3.50 10.28
N LYS A 73 19.84 4.69 10.87
CA LYS A 73 21.05 5.40 11.26
C LYS A 73 21.07 5.53 12.78
N PHE A 74 22.14 5.01 13.37
CA PHE A 74 22.34 4.93 14.81
C PHE A 74 23.58 5.76 15.14
N LYS A 75 23.45 6.81 15.95
CA LYS A 75 24.66 7.54 16.39
C LYS A 75 25.45 6.68 17.38
N PRO A 76 26.77 6.93 17.55
CA PRO A 76 27.57 6.20 18.52
C PRO A 76 26.93 6.18 19.91
N ASN A 77 26.98 5.02 20.57
CA ASN A 77 26.38 4.74 21.89
C ASN A 77 24.85 4.76 21.95
N SER A 78 24.14 4.79 20.81
CA SER A 78 22.69 4.56 20.82
C SER A 78 22.39 3.10 21.18
N ALA A 79 21.35 2.87 21.98
CA ALA A 79 20.86 1.54 22.30
C ALA A 79 19.34 1.48 22.10
N SER A 80 18.88 0.44 21.41
CA SER A 80 17.45 0.15 21.36
C SER A 80 16.98 -0.38 22.72
N PRO A 81 15.81 0.03 23.22
CA PRO A 81 15.20 -0.60 24.38
C PRO A 81 15.00 -2.10 24.15
N LEU A 82 14.97 -2.86 25.24
CA LEU A 82 14.59 -4.26 25.19
C LEU A 82 13.17 -4.38 24.61
N HIS A 83 13.02 -5.17 23.55
CA HIS A 83 11.74 -5.44 22.90
C HIS A 83 11.70 -6.87 22.34
N THR A 84 10.52 -7.27 21.87
CA THR A 84 10.30 -8.59 21.26
C THR A 84 9.77 -8.42 19.85
N HIS A 85 10.18 -9.32 18.95
CA HIS A 85 9.62 -9.40 17.61
C HIS A 85 8.55 -10.50 17.61
N THR A 86 7.33 -10.12 17.20
CA THR A 86 6.22 -11.07 17.02
C THR A 86 6.28 -11.81 15.69
N GLY A 87 7.11 -11.32 14.75
CA GLY A 87 7.38 -11.94 13.45
C GLY A 87 8.87 -12.13 13.20
N ALA A 88 9.21 -12.75 12.08
CA ALA A 88 10.60 -12.91 11.66
C ALA A 88 11.25 -11.55 11.39
N TYR A 89 12.50 -11.39 11.84
CA TYR A 89 13.31 -10.20 11.62
C TYR A 89 14.63 -10.59 10.94
N GLN A 90 15.03 -9.80 9.96
CA GLN A 90 16.34 -9.90 9.32
C GLN A 90 16.96 -8.51 9.27
N GLY A 91 18.19 -8.39 9.76
CA GLY A 91 18.95 -7.15 9.78
C GLY A 91 20.34 -7.37 9.18
N VAL A 92 20.83 -6.37 8.47
CA VAL A 92 22.21 -6.34 7.95
C VAL A 92 22.85 -5.03 8.36
N VAL A 93 24.04 -5.11 8.96
CA VAL A 93 24.87 -3.94 9.26
C VAL A 93 25.65 -3.57 8.01
N VAL A 94 25.31 -2.44 7.40
CA VAL A 94 25.98 -1.96 6.18
C VAL A 94 27.34 -1.35 6.51
N SER A 95 27.45 -0.65 7.64
CA SER A 95 28.69 -0.01 8.11
C SER A 95 28.61 0.29 9.61
N GLY A 96 29.77 0.33 10.27
CA GLY A 96 29.87 0.55 11.71
C GLY A 96 30.07 -0.75 12.47
N GLU A 97 29.72 -0.74 13.76
CA GLU A 97 29.81 -1.90 14.65
C GLU A 97 28.45 -2.14 15.30
N SER A 98 28.14 -3.42 15.54
CA SER A 98 26.90 -3.92 16.13
C SER A 98 26.98 -4.07 17.63
#